data_AF-A0AAQ3M5K5-F1
#
_entry.id   AF-A0AAQ3M5K5-F1
#
_cell.length_a   1.000
_cell.length_b   1.000
_cell.length_c   1.000
_cell.angle_alpha   90.00
_cell.angle_beta   90.00
_cell.angle_gamma   90.00
#
_symmetry.space_group_name_H-M   'P 1'
#
loop_
_entity.id
_entity.type
_entity.pdbx_description
1 polymer ?
#
loop_
_entity_poly.entity_id
_entity_poly.type
_entity_poly.pdbx_seq_one_letter_code
_entity_poly.pdbx_strand_id
1 'polypeptide(L)'
;MVSSKLTESPSKATENSTPQPSISSFMRSSSDRLSLPYPFRLPLGMTAAGLAGFVLGVSHGSSEAALRFRAENAHRFPTTQTGWYLYHKSKNYNVALEGIFEGFRMGFKQAFWVALFISMEECVDRGRTGLVRQWKMFKGRPYDVEVVASRDFVSSVLAGLGTAGAFSVYNRFPVYTTTRMAKMGAKAGLVFGVVQDLLSMLRGRHLGYVDFVKRHTFGTSEHDVVK
;
A
#
# COMPACT_ATOMS: atom_id res chain seq x y z
N MET A 1 51.52 -14.01 -55.26
CA MET A 1 51.34 -13.86 -53.79
C MET A 1 50.07 -13.04 -53.60
N VAL A 2 48.90 -13.68 -53.57
CA VAL A 2 48.20 -14.21 -52.38
C VAL A 2 47.66 -13.09 -51.46
N SER A 3 46.32 -13.05 -51.34
CA SER A 3 45.48 -12.47 -50.28
C SER A 3 45.48 -10.94 -50.13
N SER A 4 44.37 -10.22 -49.87
CA SER A 4 42.96 -10.53 -49.63
C SER A 4 42.22 -9.19 -49.35
N LYS A 5 41.03 -8.98 -49.94
CA LYS A 5 39.74 -8.60 -49.29
C LYS A 5 39.81 -7.71 -48.01
N LEU A 6 39.07 -6.61 -47.78
CA LEU A 6 37.69 -6.14 -48.05
C LEU A 6 37.64 -4.62 -47.70
N THR A 7 36.94 -3.76 -48.43
CA THR A 7 35.62 -3.18 -48.06
C THR A 7 35.43 -2.86 -46.57
N GLU A 8 35.44 -1.58 -46.18
CA GLU A 8 34.60 -1.08 -45.08
C GLU A 8 33.97 0.28 -45.43
N SER A 9 32.65 0.31 -45.28
CA SER A 9 31.72 1.43 -45.39
C SER A 9 31.66 2.21 -44.05
N PRO A 10 30.98 3.36 -43.97
CA PRO A 10 31.41 4.49 -43.17
C PRO A 10 31.09 4.38 -41.68
N SER A 11 31.96 5.07 -40.91
CA SER A 11 31.62 5.93 -39.77
C SER A 11 30.45 5.45 -38.90
N LYS A 12 30.79 4.71 -37.83
CA LYS A 12 29.96 4.59 -36.63
C LYS A 12 29.56 6.00 -36.18
N ALA A 13 28.29 6.32 -36.37
CA ALA A 13 27.66 7.44 -35.70
C ALA A 13 27.80 7.23 -34.18
N THR A 14 28.49 8.15 -33.54
CA THR A 14 28.50 8.34 -32.10
C THR A 14 27.09 8.73 -31.65
N GLU A 15 26.25 7.74 -31.36
CA GLU A 15 25.01 7.97 -30.60
C GLU A 15 25.38 8.19 -29.13
N ASN A 16 25.53 9.46 -28.75
CA ASN A 16 25.38 9.90 -27.38
C ASN A 16 23.94 9.63 -26.93
N SER A 17 23.65 8.43 -26.46
CA SER A 17 22.39 8.12 -25.79
C SER A 17 22.50 8.50 -24.32
N THR A 18 22.08 9.72 -24.00
CA THR A 18 21.54 10.03 -22.68
C THR A 18 20.55 8.91 -22.33
N PRO A 19 20.64 8.24 -21.16
CA PRO A 19 19.71 7.15 -20.84
C PRO A 19 18.32 7.75 -20.62
N GLN A 20 17.53 7.77 -21.68
CA GLN A 20 16.10 8.04 -21.59
C GLN A 20 15.47 6.86 -20.84
N PRO A 21 14.70 7.09 -19.76
CA PRO A 21 14.07 6.00 -19.03
C PRO A 21 13.06 5.32 -19.97
N SER A 22 13.43 4.14 -20.47
CA SER A 22 12.53 3.31 -21.27
C SER A 22 11.36 2.86 -20.40
N ILE A 23 10.16 2.78 -20.97
CA ILE A 23 8.94 2.30 -20.29
C ILE A 23 9.18 0.92 -19.62
N SER A 24 10.08 0.12 -20.18
CA SER A 24 10.54 -1.15 -19.62
C SER A 24 11.33 -1.03 -18.32
N SER A 25 12.12 0.04 -18.11
CA SER A 25 12.80 0.30 -16.83
C SER A 25 11.81 0.67 -15.71
N PHE A 26 10.72 1.35 -16.06
CA PHE A 26 9.63 1.64 -15.13
C PHE A 26 8.85 0.39 -14.71
N MET A 27 8.79 -0.63 -15.57
CA MET A 27 8.13 -1.92 -15.29
C MET A 27 9.05 -2.96 -14.63
N ARG A 28 10.38 -2.82 -14.75
CA ARG A 28 11.37 -3.82 -14.33
C ARG A 28 12.11 -3.41 -13.05
N SER A 29 11.38 -3.00 -12.01
CA SER A 29 11.97 -2.89 -10.68
C SER A 29 11.81 -4.24 -9.96
N SER A 30 12.85 -5.09 -10.04
CA SER A 30 12.91 -6.39 -9.32
C SER A 30 12.77 -6.27 -7.80
N SER A 31 12.78 -5.04 -7.25
CA SER A 31 12.62 -4.76 -5.83
C SER A 31 11.20 -4.35 -5.43
N ASP A 32 10.21 -4.35 -6.34
CA ASP A 32 8.85 -3.89 -6.05
C ASP A 32 8.09 -4.75 -5.03
N ARG A 33 7.51 -4.08 -4.01
CA ARG A 33 6.70 -4.75 -2.99
C ARG A 33 5.50 -5.39 -3.66
N LEU A 34 5.33 -6.69 -3.48
CA LEU A 34 4.27 -7.49 -4.12
C LEU A 34 4.35 -7.52 -5.66
N SER A 35 5.54 -7.30 -6.24
CA SER A 35 5.79 -7.29 -7.70
C SER A 35 4.89 -6.33 -8.51
N LEU A 36 4.35 -5.31 -7.85
CA LEU A 36 3.49 -4.30 -8.46
C LEU A 36 4.19 -2.95 -8.45
N PRO A 37 4.30 -2.26 -9.60
CA PRO A 37 4.83 -0.90 -9.63
C PRO A 37 3.95 0.03 -8.80
N TYR A 38 4.58 0.98 -8.12
CA TYR A 38 3.90 2.06 -7.37
C TYR A 38 2.66 2.68 -8.07
N PRO A 39 2.71 3.07 -9.37
CA PRO A 39 1.55 3.66 -10.06
C PRO A 39 0.32 2.75 -10.12
N PHE A 40 0.50 1.43 -10.09
CA PHE A 40 -0.61 0.48 -10.10
C PHE A 40 -1.03 0.12 -8.67
N ARG A 41 -0.07 0.08 -7.73
CA ARG A 41 -0.34 -0.25 -6.32
C ARG A 41 -1.29 0.74 -5.65
N LEU A 42 -1.10 2.04 -5.88
CA LEU A 42 -1.92 3.09 -5.26
C LEU A 42 -3.40 3.02 -5.69
N PRO A 43 -3.76 3.05 -6.99
CA PRO A 43 -5.16 2.97 -7.41
C PRO A 43 -5.79 1.63 -7.06
N LEU A 44 -5.07 0.50 -7.16
CA LEU A 44 -5.57 -0.81 -6.74
C LEU A 44 -5.86 -0.87 -5.24
N GLY A 45 -4.97 -0.30 -4.41
CA GLY A 45 -5.19 -0.22 -2.97
C GLY A 45 -6.39 0.67 -2.63
N MET A 46 -6.54 1.80 -3.32
CA MET A 46 -7.67 2.71 -3.15
C MET A 46 -9.00 2.08 -3.55
N THR A 47 -9.06 1.36 -4.67
CA THR A 47 -10.30 0.70 -5.11
C THR A 47 -10.67 -0.44 -4.18
N ALA A 48 -9.71 -1.27 -3.77
CA ALA A 48 -9.95 -2.35 -2.81
C ALA A 48 -10.43 -1.82 -1.45
N ALA A 49 -9.76 -0.78 -0.92
CA ALA A 49 -10.15 -0.13 0.32
C ALA A 49 -11.50 0.58 0.23
N GLY A 50 -11.77 1.22 -0.91
CA GLY A 50 -13.04 1.89 -1.19
C GLY A 50 -14.20 0.89 -1.24
N LEU A 51 -14.01 -0.26 -1.90
CA LEU A 51 -15.01 -1.34 -1.93
C LEU A 51 -15.25 -1.93 -0.55
N ALA A 52 -14.19 -2.22 0.21
CA ALA A 52 -14.32 -2.70 1.58
C ALA A 52 -15.05 -1.67 2.48
N GLY A 53 -14.69 -0.39 2.37
CA GLY A 53 -15.35 0.71 3.09
C GLY A 53 -16.80 0.90 2.67
N PHE A 54 -17.12 0.71 1.39
CA PHE A 54 -18.48 0.76 0.86
C PHE A 54 -19.35 -0.35 1.45
N VAL A 55 -18.87 -1.59 1.46
CA VAL A 55 -19.61 -2.73 2.05
C VAL A 55 -19.87 -2.51 3.54
N LEU A 56 -18.87 -2.03 4.28
CA LEU A 56 -19.02 -1.70 5.69
C LEU A 56 -20.03 -0.54 5.90
N GLY A 57 -19.95 0.51 5.07
CA GLY A 57 -20.84 1.65 5.15
C GLY A 57 -22.28 1.34 4.77
N VAL A 58 -22.51 0.50 3.76
CA VAL A 58 -23.85 0.00 3.42
C VAL A 58 -24.43 -0.80 4.58
N SER A 59 -23.65 -1.70 5.18
CA SER A 59 -24.12 -2.52 6.30
C SER A 59 -24.48 -1.66 7.53
N HIS A 60 -23.65 -0.65 7.81
CA HIS A 60 -23.88 0.26 8.93
C HIS A 60 -25.07 1.20 8.68
N GLY A 61 -25.08 1.89 7.54
CA GLY A 61 -26.13 2.84 7.17
C GLY A 61 -27.50 2.19 6.98
N SER A 62 -27.55 0.98 6.40
CA SER A 62 -28.82 0.24 6.27
C SER A 62 -29.40 -0.17 7.62
N SER A 63 -28.56 -0.59 8.57
CA SER A 63 -28.99 -0.97 9.91
C SER A 63 -29.53 0.24 10.68
N GLU A 64 -28.85 1.38 10.60
CA GLU A 64 -29.27 2.60 11.27
C GLU A 64 -30.58 3.15 10.70
N ALA A 65 -30.69 3.24 9.36
CA ALA A 65 -31.91 3.64 8.65
C ALA A 65 -33.10 2.73 9.00
N ALA A 66 -32.87 1.42 9.09
CA ALA A 66 -33.91 0.45 9.42
C ALA A 66 -34.43 0.65 10.85
N LEU A 67 -33.54 0.93 11.81
CA LEU A 67 -33.92 1.21 13.19
C LEU A 67 -34.65 2.56 13.31
N ARG A 68 -34.16 3.61 12.64
CA ARG A 68 -34.83 4.92 12.59
C ARG A 68 -36.23 4.81 12.02
N PHE A 69 -36.40 4.16 10.87
CA PHE A 69 -37.71 3.97 10.25
C PHE A 69 -38.69 3.21 11.16
N ARG A 70 -38.20 2.20 11.89
CA ARG A 70 -39.02 1.45 12.85
C ARG A 70 -39.39 2.29 14.07
N ALA A 71 -38.47 3.12 14.56
CA ALA A 71 -38.73 4.02 15.68
C ALA A 71 -39.77 5.08 15.29
N GLU A 72 -39.62 5.71 14.13
CA GLU A 72 -40.56 6.71 13.61
C GLU A 72 -41.96 6.13 13.39
N ASN A 73 -42.06 4.90 12.89
CA ASN A 73 -43.34 4.25 12.59
C ASN A 73 -43.86 3.35 13.71
N ALA A 74 -43.24 3.34 14.89
CA ALA A 74 -43.67 2.50 16.02
C ALA A 74 -45.11 2.80 16.48
N HIS A 75 -45.63 3.98 16.15
CA HIS A 75 -47.00 4.39 16.48
C HIS A 75 -48.00 4.20 15.31
N ARG A 76 -47.53 3.80 14.12
CA ARG A 76 -48.36 3.67 12.89
C ARG A 76 -48.18 2.29 12.25
N PHE A 77 -48.49 1.24 12.99
CA PHE A 77 -48.47 -0.10 12.40
C PHE A 77 -49.67 -0.32 11.49
N PRO A 78 -49.46 -0.84 10.26
CA PRO A 78 -50.56 -1.15 9.37
C PRO A 78 -51.41 -2.31 9.91
N THR A 79 -52.73 -2.18 9.81
CA THR A 79 -53.70 -3.21 10.23
C THR A 79 -54.21 -4.06 9.07
N THR A 80 -54.01 -3.59 7.82
CA THR A 80 -54.42 -4.30 6.59
C THR A 80 -53.24 -5.00 5.93
N GLN A 81 -53.50 -6.09 5.19
CA GLN A 81 -52.48 -6.82 4.44
C GLN A 81 -51.78 -5.96 3.37
N THR A 82 -52.54 -5.07 2.70
CA THR A 82 -52.00 -4.12 1.72
C THR A 82 -51.12 -3.05 2.37
N GLY A 83 -51.45 -2.62 3.60
CA GLY A 83 -50.64 -1.67 4.36
C GLY A 83 -49.26 -2.23 4.74
N TRP A 84 -49.18 -3.51 5.08
CA TRP A 84 -47.90 -4.18 5.35
C TRP A 84 -46.97 -4.22 4.13
N TYR A 85 -47.51 -4.41 2.94
CA TYR A 85 -46.73 -4.35 1.70
C TYR A 85 -46.13 -2.95 1.48
N LEU A 86 -46.96 -1.90 1.60
CA LEU A 86 -46.50 -0.51 1.45
C LEU A 86 -45.48 -0.11 2.52
N TYR A 87 -45.67 -0.57 3.76
CA TYR A 87 -44.73 -0.36 4.85
C TYR A 87 -43.35 -0.94 4.53
N HIS A 88 -43.29 -2.21 4.09
CA HIS A 88 -42.02 -2.85 3.72
C HIS A 88 -41.38 -2.22 2.48
N LYS A 89 -42.19 -1.80 1.50
CA LYS A 89 -41.71 -1.07 0.32
C LYS A 89 -41.02 0.23 0.72
N SER A 90 -41.70 1.09 1.48
CA SER A 90 -41.14 2.37 1.96
C SER A 90 -39.91 2.17 2.86
N LYS A 91 -39.95 1.18 3.76
CA LYS A 91 -38.78 0.82 4.59
C LYS A 91 -37.58 0.46 3.72
N ASN A 92 -37.77 -0.39 2.72
CA ASN A 92 -36.68 -0.84 1.86
C ASN A 92 -36.09 0.31 1.04
N TYR A 93 -36.90 1.28 0.58
CA TYR A 93 -36.38 2.46 -0.12
C TYR A 93 -35.52 3.34 0.80
N ASN A 94 -36.00 3.67 2.00
CA ASN A 94 -35.24 4.50 2.93
C ASN A 94 -33.94 3.82 3.37
N VAL A 95 -34.00 2.51 3.67
CA VAL A 95 -32.84 1.70 4.02
C VAL A 95 -31.82 1.61 2.87
N ALA A 96 -32.28 1.44 1.63
CA ALA A 96 -31.39 1.37 0.47
C ALA A 96 -30.72 2.71 0.18
N LEU A 97 -31.46 3.82 0.21
CA LEU A 97 -30.93 5.15 -0.05
C LEU A 97 -29.86 5.52 0.99
N GLU A 98 -30.18 5.44 2.28
CA GLU A 98 -29.22 5.75 3.35
C GLU A 98 -28.00 4.81 3.31
N GLY A 99 -28.22 3.51 3.07
CA GLY A 99 -27.15 2.53 2.94
C GLY A 99 -26.16 2.89 1.83
N ILE A 100 -26.64 3.25 0.63
CA ILE A 100 -25.78 3.60 -0.51
C ILE A 100 -24.97 4.87 -0.24
N PHE A 101 -25.62 5.94 0.26
CA PHE A 101 -24.94 7.21 0.52
C PHE A 101 -23.91 7.11 1.66
N GLU A 102 -24.24 6.43 2.76
CA GLU A 102 -23.29 6.16 3.82
C GLU A 102 -22.16 5.23 3.33
N GLY A 103 -22.48 4.26 2.47
CA GLY A 103 -21.51 3.43 1.75
C GLY A 103 -20.46 4.26 1.01
N PHE A 104 -20.88 5.21 0.17
CA PHE A 104 -19.96 6.09 -0.54
C PHE A 104 -19.14 6.96 0.43
N ARG A 105 -19.76 7.53 1.46
CA ARG A 105 -19.06 8.37 2.44
C ARG A 105 -17.96 7.60 3.17
N MET A 106 -18.26 6.39 3.67
CA MET A 106 -17.27 5.54 4.32
C MET A 106 -16.23 5.00 3.34
N GLY A 107 -16.64 4.64 2.13
CA GLY A 107 -15.75 4.18 1.05
C GLY A 107 -14.70 5.22 0.68
N PHE A 108 -15.09 6.48 0.43
CA PHE A 108 -14.15 7.55 0.13
C PHE A 108 -13.21 7.86 1.30
N LYS A 109 -13.74 7.88 2.53
CA LYS A 109 -12.92 8.09 3.74
C LYS A 109 -11.86 6.99 3.87
N GLN A 110 -12.23 5.72 3.68
CA GLN A 110 -11.30 4.59 3.77
C GLN A 110 -10.26 4.62 2.64
N ALA A 111 -10.69 4.89 1.40
CA ALA A 111 -9.79 5.01 0.25
C ALA A 111 -8.75 6.11 0.45
N PHE A 112 -9.15 7.25 1.02
CA PHE A 112 -8.23 8.35 1.34
C PHE A 112 -7.15 7.92 2.35
N TRP A 113 -7.54 7.30 3.47
CA TRP A 113 -6.58 6.88 4.49
C TRP A 113 -5.63 5.78 4.01
N VAL A 114 -6.12 4.86 3.17
CA VAL A 114 -5.28 3.83 2.56
C VAL A 114 -4.34 4.44 1.51
N ALA A 115 -4.79 5.39 0.69
CA ALA A 115 -3.92 6.13 -0.22
C ALA A 115 -2.79 6.83 0.53
N LEU A 116 -3.12 7.48 1.66
CA LEU A 116 -2.14 8.13 2.52
C LEU A 116 -1.14 7.14 3.13
N PHE A 117 -1.59 5.96 3.52
CA PHE A 117 -0.70 4.92 4.04
C PHE A 117 0.27 4.42 2.96
N ILE A 118 -0.23 4.07 1.77
CA ILE A 118 0.58 3.57 0.65
C ILE A 118 1.58 4.64 0.17
N SER A 119 1.18 5.92 0.17
CA SER A 119 2.07 7.03 -0.17
C SER A 119 3.14 7.23 0.90
N MET A 120 2.79 7.09 2.19
CA MET A 120 3.77 7.15 3.27
C MET A 120 4.79 6.00 3.22
N GLU A 121 4.37 4.78 2.88
CA GLU A 121 5.31 3.68 2.65
C GLU A 121 6.34 4.03 1.57
N GLU A 122 5.89 4.59 0.46
CA GLU A 122 6.77 4.99 -0.64
C GLU A 122 7.68 6.17 -0.26
N CYS A 123 7.15 7.16 0.46
CA CYS A 123 7.93 8.27 1.00
C CYS A 123 9.03 7.78 1.95
N VAL A 124 8.73 6.83 2.83
CA VAL A 124 9.72 6.24 3.75
C VAL A 124 10.76 5.41 3.00
N ASP A 125 10.34 4.58 2.04
CA ASP A 125 11.26 3.76 1.24
C ASP A 125 12.24 4.64 0.43
N ARG A 126 11.75 5.70 -0.22
CA ARG A 126 12.58 6.68 -0.96
C ARG A 126 13.44 7.52 -0.02
N GLY A 127 12.85 8.01 1.07
CA GLY A 127 13.53 8.84 2.06
C GLY A 127 14.68 8.10 2.75
N ARG A 128 14.49 6.83 3.13
CA ARG A 128 15.54 6.00 3.70
C ARG A 128 16.68 5.74 2.72
N THR A 129 16.35 5.45 1.46
CA THR A 129 17.36 5.23 0.43
C THR A 129 18.18 6.50 0.19
N GLY A 130 17.53 7.68 0.14
CA GLY A 130 18.20 8.97 0.03
C GLY A 130 19.08 9.31 1.25
N LEU A 131 18.58 9.05 2.45
CA LEU A 131 19.32 9.30 3.70
C LEU A 131 20.54 8.39 3.82
N VAL A 132 20.41 7.09 3.51
CA VAL A 132 21.53 6.15 3.52
C VAL A 132 22.59 6.55 2.50
N ARG A 133 22.18 7.02 1.31
CA ARG A 133 23.12 7.57 0.30
C ARG A 133 23.85 8.81 0.86
N GLN A 134 23.13 9.76 1.43
CA GLN A 134 23.70 10.97 2.01
C GLN A 134 24.63 10.68 3.20
N TRP A 135 24.27 9.73 4.06
CA TRP A 135 25.10 9.32 5.19
C TRP A 135 26.38 8.61 4.74
N LYS A 136 26.29 7.73 3.73
CA LYS A 136 27.48 7.11 3.12
C LYS A 136 28.40 8.14 2.47
N MET A 137 27.83 9.15 1.82
CA MET A 137 28.54 10.29 1.24
C MET A 137 29.29 11.08 2.32
N PHE A 138 28.62 11.39 3.44
CA PHE A 138 29.26 12.07 4.57
C PHE A 138 30.41 11.27 5.19
N LYS A 139 30.32 9.93 5.17
CA LYS A 139 31.34 9.00 5.70
C LYS A 139 32.48 8.70 4.71
N GLY A 140 32.56 9.40 3.57
CA GLY A 140 33.64 9.28 2.59
C GLY A 140 33.66 7.96 1.81
N ARG A 141 32.54 7.22 1.75
CA ARG A 141 32.42 5.99 0.94
C ARG A 141 32.15 6.36 -0.53
N PRO A 142 32.73 5.65 -1.51
CA PRO A 142 32.57 5.99 -2.93
C PRO A 142 31.11 5.79 -3.40
N TYR A 143 30.72 6.59 -4.39
CA TYR A 143 29.33 6.79 -4.86
C TYR A 143 28.76 5.60 -5.66
N ASP A 144 29.62 4.70 -6.13
CA ASP A 144 29.34 3.51 -6.92
C ASP A 144 28.65 2.38 -6.14
N VAL A 145 28.47 2.51 -4.83
CA VAL A 145 27.75 1.52 -4.03
C VAL A 145 26.26 1.60 -4.33
N GLU A 146 25.75 0.69 -5.17
CA GLU A 146 24.31 0.49 -5.36
C GLU A 146 23.64 0.27 -4.00
N VAL A 147 22.90 1.28 -3.55
CA VAL A 147 22.05 1.16 -2.37
C VAL A 147 20.80 0.42 -2.81
N VAL A 148 20.83 -0.91 -2.66
CA VAL A 148 19.65 -1.76 -2.81
C VAL A 148 18.61 -1.26 -1.80
N ALA A 149 17.45 -0.84 -2.29
CA ALA A 149 16.37 -0.36 -1.45
C ALA A 149 15.84 -1.52 -0.59
N SER A 150 16.23 -1.56 0.69
CA SER A 150 15.69 -2.52 1.65
C SER A 150 14.24 -2.19 1.95
N ARG A 151 13.34 -2.95 1.31
CA ARG A 151 11.89 -2.79 1.43
C ARG A 151 11.35 -3.81 2.44
N ASP A 152 11.52 -3.47 3.72
CA ASP A 152 11.18 -4.34 4.86
C ASP A 152 9.93 -3.85 5.61
N PHE A 153 9.41 -4.68 6.54
CA PHE A 153 8.31 -4.34 7.46
C PHE A 153 8.51 -3.03 8.23
N VAL A 154 9.75 -2.59 8.46
CA VAL A 154 10.06 -1.38 9.23
C VAL A 154 9.47 -0.13 8.55
N SER A 155 9.47 -0.05 7.22
CA SER A 155 8.87 1.11 6.58
C SER A 155 7.34 1.06 6.62
N SER A 156 6.72 -0.11 6.66
CA SER A 156 5.29 -0.26 6.92
C SER A 156 4.91 0.18 8.35
N VAL A 157 5.77 -0.07 9.34
CA VAL A 157 5.62 0.45 10.72
C VAL A 157 5.74 1.97 10.74
N LEU A 158 6.76 2.53 10.09
CA LEU A 158 6.97 3.98 10.02
C LEU A 158 5.84 4.68 9.24
N ALA A 159 5.36 4.07 8.17
CA ALA A 159 4.20 4.54 7.43
C ALA A 159 2.95 4.51 8.30
N GLY A 160 2.72 3.42 9.04
CA GLY A 160 1.61 3.32 10.00
C GLY A 160 1.65 4.39 11.08
N LEU A 161 2.83 4.70 11.61
CA LEU A 161 3.06 5.81 12.54
C LEU A 161 2.78 7.17 11.88
N GLY A 162 3.26 7.38 10.65
CA GLY A 162 3.04 8.61 9.89
C GLY A 162 1.57 8.85 9.58
N THR A 163 0.86 7.83 9.12
CA THR A 163 -0.59 7.88 8.86
C THR A 163 -1.37 8.10 10.16
N ALA A 164 -1.00 7.46 11.26
CA ALA A 164 -1.63 7.69 12.56
C ALA A 164 -1.38 9.11 13.10
N GLY A 165 -0.18 9.66 12.87
CA GLY A 165 0.16 11.05 13.19
C GLY A 165 -0.70 12.03 12.40
N ALA A 166 -0.81 11.83 11.08
CA ALA A 166 -1.69 12.63 10.21
C ALA A 166 -3.16 12.54 10.64
N PHE A 167 -3.63 11.34 10.96
CA PHE A 167 -4.98 11.12 11.51
C PHE A 167 -5.20 11.86 12.83
N SER A 168 -4.20 11.87 13.71
CA SER A 168 -4.29 12.55 14.99
C SER A 168 -4.37 14.06 14.86
N VAL A 169 -3.62 14.65 13.92
CA VAL A 169 -3.69 16.08 13.62
C VAL A 169 -5.04 16.44 12.99
N TYR A 170 -5.52 15.63 12.04
CA TYR A 170 -6.82 15.83 11.41
C TYR A 170 -7.97 15.87 12.43
N ASN A 171 -7.94 15.00 13.44
CA ASN A 171 -8.96 14.95 14.49
C ASN A 171 -8.63 15.81 15.73
N ARG A 172 -7.51 16.55 15.74
CA ARG A 172 -7.06 17.41 16.85
C ARG A 172 -7.07 16.70 18.21
N PHE A 173 -6.52 15.49 18.27
CA PHE A 173 -6.53 14.71 19.51
C PHE A 173 -5.59 15.27 20.59
N PRO A 174 -5.94 15.12 21.89
CA PRO A 174 -5.04 15.43 22.99
C PRO A 174 -3.89 14.42 23.03
N VAL A 175 -2.76 14.82 23.64
CA VAL A 175 -1.49 14.07 23.65
C VAL A 175 -1.68 12.60 24.07
N TYR A 176 -2.50 12.34 25.09
CA TYR A 176 -2.79 10.98 25.57
C TYR A 176 -3.45 10.10 24.50
N THR A 177 -4.39 10.63 23.73
CA THR A 177 -5.07 9.90 22.65
C THR A 177 -4.14 9.69 21.47
N THR A 178 -3.31 10.68 21.15
CA THR A 178 -2.27 10.58 20.09
C THR A 178 -1.32 9.41 20.35
N THR A 179 -0.86 9.21 21.59
CA THR A 179 0.03 8.08 21.91
C THR A 179 -0.63 6.72 21.69
N ARG A 180 -1.92 6.58 22.03
CA ARG A 180 -2.68 5.35 21.78
C ARG A 180 -2.84 5.10 20.28
N MET A 181 -3.16 6.15 19.51
CA MET A 181 -3.25 6.06 18.06
C MET A 181 -1.91 5.72 17.41
N ALA A 182 -0.81 6.28 17.89
CA ALA A 182 0.53 5.93 17.43
C ALA A 182 0.85 4.45 17.68
N LYS A 183 0.55 3.92 18.88
CA LYS A 183 0.72 2.49 19.19
C LYS A 183 -0.12 1.59 18.26
N MET A 184 -1.38 1.98 18.01
CA MET A 184 -2.25 1.25 17.08
C MET A 184 -1.73 1.28 15.65
N GLY A 185 -1.28 2.45 15.17
CA GLY A 185 -0.68 2.62 13.85
C GLY A 185 0.59 1.80 13.68
N ALA A 186 1.47 1.79 14.68
CA ALA A 186 2.68 0.97 14.69
C ALA A 186 2.35 -0.53 14.65
N LYS A 187 1.39 -0.98 15.46
CA LYS A 187 0.95 -2.39 15.47
C LYS A 187 0.33 -2.79 14.14
N ALA A 188 -0.52 -1.95 13.56
CA ALA A 188 -1.13 -2.20 12.26
C ALA A 188 -0.06 -2.27 11.15
N GLY A 189 0.89 -1.34 11.15
CA GLY A 189 2.02 -1.34 10.22
C GLY A 189 2.93 -2.55 10.36
N LEU A 190 3.16 -3.03 11.59
CA LEU A 190 3.92 -4.25 11.86
C LEU A 190 3.20 -5.47 11.29
N VAL A 191 1.91 -5.63 11.63
CA VAL A 191 1.12 -6.76 11.12
C VAL A 191 1.08 -6.75 9.60
N PHE A 192 0.84 -5.59 8.99
CA PHE A 192 0.83 -5.44 7.54
C PHE A 192 2.19 -5.75 6.90
N GLY A 193 3.28 -5.23 7.48
CA GLY A 193 4.63 -5.49 7.00
C GLY A 193 5.03 -6.97 7.09
N VAL A 194 4.70 -7.64 8.20
CA VAL A 194 4.93 -9.09 8.35
C VAL A 194 4.13 -9.88 7.32
N VAL A 195 2.88 -9.50 7.06
CA VAL A 195 2.07 -10.13 6.00
C VAL A 195 2.69 -9.89 4.61
N GLN A 196 3.17 -8.68 4.32
CA GLN A 196 3.86 -8.38 3.07
C GLN A 196 5.15 -9.20 2.91
N ASP A 197 5.91 -9.37 3.99
CA ASP A 197 7.14 -10.16 4.02
C ASP A 197 6.84 -11.65 3.82
N LEU A 198 5.82 -12.20 4.47
CA LEU A 198 5.33 -13.58 4.25
C LEU A 198 4.91 -13.81 2.79
N LEU A 199 4.11 -12.91 2.23
CA LEU A 199 3.69 -13.00 0.82
C LEU A 199 4.86 -12.85 -0.15
N SER A 200 5.90 -12.10 0.24
CA SER A 200 7.13 -11.96 -0.54
C SER A 200 7.95 -13.24 -0.54
N MET A 201 8.08 -13.89 0.62
CA MET A 201 8.78 -15.18 0.77
C MET A 201 8.08 -16.28 -0.04
N LEU A 202 6.74 -16.33 0.02
CA LEU A 202 5.96 -17.32 -0.75
C LEU A 202 6.10 -17.17 -2.26
N ARG A 203 6.43 -15.97 -2.76
CA ARG A 203 6.69 -15.71 -4.19
C ARG A 203 8.15 -15.92 -4.60
N GLY A 204 8.98 -16.46 -3.71
CA GLY A 204 10.40 -16.71 -3.98
C GLY A 204 11.29 -15.46 -3.95
N ARG A 205 10.81 -14.34 -3.37
CA ARG A 205 11.65 -13.13 -3.19
C ARG A 205 12.49 -13.28 -1.92
N HIS A 206 13.82 -13.25 -2.08
CA HIS A 206 14.76 -13.27 -0.96
C HIS A 206 14.66 -11.97 -0.15
N LEU A 207 14.32 -12.06 1.13
CA LEU A 207 14.30 -10.93 2.06
C LEU A 207 15.66 -10.85 2.76
N GLY A 208 16.33 -9.69 2.71
CA GLY A 208 17.67 -9.52 3.27
C GLY A 208 17.77 -9.79 4.79
N TYR A 209 16.68 -9.63 5.55
CA TYR A 209 16.66 -10.01 6.97
C TYR A 209 16.61 -11.53 7.18
N VAL A 210 15.92 -12.28 6.31
CA VAL A 210 15.93 -13.75 6.38
C VAL A 210 17.34 -14.27 6.15
N ASP A 211 18.11 -13.65 5.25
CA ASP A 211 19.53 -13.97 5.08
C ASP A 211 20.38 -13.60 6.27
N PHE A 212 20.15 -12.43 6.86
CA PHE A 212 20.85 -12.01 8.06
C PHE A 212 20.57 -12.95 9.24
N VAL A 213 19.31 -13.31 9.49
CA VAL A 213 18.91 -14.25 10.55
C VAL A 213 19.37 -15.66 10.25
N LYS A 214 19.22 -16.13 9.00
CA LYS A 214 19.70 -17.44 8.57
C LYS A 214 21.21 -17.52 8.75
N ARG A 215 21.96 -16.50 8.35
CA ARG A 215 23.42 -16.42 8.54
C ARG A 215 23.85 -16.34 10.01
N HIS A 216 23.03 -15.73 10.88
CA HIS A 216 23.37 -15.58 12.30
C HIS A 216 22.91 -16.76 13.17
N THR A 217 21.87 -17.48 12.74
CA THR A 217 21.30 -18.64 13.45
C THR A 217 21.85 -19.97 12.92
N PHE A 218 22.04 -20.05 11.60
CA PHE A 218 22.69 -21.16 10.91
C PHE A 218 23.97 -20.60 10.30
N GLY A 219 25.10 -20.74 11.00
CA GLY A 219 26.40 -20.43 10.43
C GLY A 219 26.69 -21.35 9.23
N THR A 220 26.20 -20.99 8.04
CA THR A 220 26.51 -21.72 6.82
C THR A 220 27.78 -21.14 6.25
N SER A 221 28.86 -21.89 6.47
CA SER A 221 30.14 -21.72 5.79
C SER A 221 29.92 -21.68 4.29
N GLU A 222 30.52 -20.66 3.69
CA GLU A 222 30.97 -20.59 2.32
C GLU A 222 31.44 -21.97 1.82
N HIS A 223 30.62 -22.66 1.02
CA HIS A 223 31.07 -23.63 0.02
C HIS A 223 29.95 -23.87 -0.99
N ASP A 224 30.32 -23.82 -2.26
CA ASP A 224 29.56 -24.15 -3.48
C ASP A 224 28.93 -22.98 -4.25
N VAL A 225 29.80 -22.09 -4.72
CA VAL A 225 29.61 -21.41 -6.02
C VAL A 225 30.73 -21.86 -6.96
N VAL A 226 30.67 -23.12 -7.44
CA VAL A 226 31.20 -23.53 -8.75
C VAL A 226 30.32 -24.68 -9.27
N LYS A 227 29.35 -24.34 -10.12
CA LYS A 227 29.08 -24.96 -11.42
C LYS A 227 27.89 -24.28 -12.11
#